data_AF-A0A1S9RW02-F1
#
_entry.id   AF-A0A1S9RW02-F1
#
_cell.length_a   1.000
_cell.length_b   1.000
_cell.length_c   1.000
_cell.angle_alpha   90.00
_cell.angle_beta   90.00
_cell.angle_gamma   90.00
#
_symmetry.space_group_name_H-M   'P 1'
#
loop_
_entity.id
_entity.type
_entity.pdbx_description
1 polymer ?
#
loop_
_entity_poly.entity_id
_entity_poly.type
_entity_poly.pdbx_seq_one_letter_code
_entity_poly.pdbx_strand_id
1 'polypeptide(L)'
;MSTTPPTTGTLPIRTQHCRFCNHLLLATTRDLSILPRRSSPAADASIILPLEKLRSDGEQERETSTHTPSTKHVTLLLSTTIPDRRATLIRREDGIEKRILLRCGRCRVVVGYYLDRVHWGESGKGQGTSQTGEGEGEEGWGGEAEERPPAMYVLPGALVETEKMGGEGVGEKEWRVWAGDA
;
A
#
# COMPACT_ATOMS: atom_id res chain seq x y z
N MET A 1 28.85 -20.25 2.75
CA MET A 1 27.69 -19.43 3.16
C MET A 1 26.79 -20.33 3.97
N SER A 2 26.61 -20.04 5.26
CA SER A 2 25.93 -20.93 6.21
C SER A 2 24.42 -20.72 6.11
N THR A 3 23.67 -21.71 5.64
CA THR A 3 22.21 -21.67 5.56
C THR A 3 21.65 -22.21 6.86
N THR A 4 21.21 -21.33 7.75
CA THR A 4 20.51 -21.71 8.98
C THR A 4 19.16 -22.35 8.61
N PRO A 5 18.77 -23.50 9.20
CA PRO A 5 17.47 -24.10 8.92
C PRO A 5 16.33 -23.17 9.38
N PRO A 6 15.19 -23.15 8.67
CA PRO A 6 14.05 -22.33 9.06
C PRO A 6 13.51 -22.81 10.41
N THR A 7 13.57 -21.95 11.41
CA THR A 7 12.88 -22.14 12.69
C THR A 7 11.39 -22.24 12.42
N THR A 8 10.78 -23.38 12.72
CA THR A 8 9.33 -23.62 12.59
C THR A 8 8.55 -22.57 13.38
N GLY A 9 8.08 -21.52 12.70
CA GLY A 9 7.23 -20.47 13.27
C GLY A 9 7.43 -19.05 12.74
N THR A 10 8.56 -18.74 12.08
CA THR A 10 8.83 -17.37 11.57
C THR A 10 8.68 -17.29 10.05
N LEU A 11 7.86 -16.37 9.56
CA LEU A 11 7.77 -16.06 8.13
C LEU A 11 9.05 -15.39 7.61
N PRO A 12 9.52 -15.72 6.40
CA PRO A 12 10.68 -15.07 5.81
C PRO A 12 10.41 -13.60 5.52
N ILE A 13 11.37 -12.72 5.83
CA ILE A 13 11.30 -11.30 5.51
C ILE A 13 11.85 -11.06 4.11
N ARG A 14 11.03 -10.49 3.24
CA ARG A 14 11.36 -10.10 1.88
C ARG A 14 11.49 -8.59 1.80
N THR A 15 12.64 -8.12 1.35
CA THR A 15 12.95 -6.70 1.21
C THR A 15 12.80 -6.26 -0.24
N GLN A 16 12.14 -5.13 -0.44
CA GLN A 16 11.77 -4.62 -1.76
C GLN A 16 12.37 -3.23 -1.96
N HIS A 17 13.04 -3.07 -3.09
CA HIS A 17 13.78 -1.88 -3.45
C HIS A 17 13.10 -1.16 -4.61
N CYS A 18 13.29 0.16 -4.68
CA CYS A 18 12.91 0.94 -5.83
C CYS A 18 13.64 0.42 -7.07
N ARG A 19 12.89 0.02 -8.10
CA ARG A 19 13.48 -0.53 -9.33
C ARG A 19 14.40 0.46 -10.07
N PHE A 20 14.24 1.76 -9.80
CA PHE A 20 14.94 2.84 -10.50
C PHE A 20 16.24 3.28 -9.84
N CYS A 21 16.35 3.15 -8.51
CA CYS A 21 17.52 3.65 -7.78
C CYS A 21 18.01 2.70 -6.67
N ASN A 22 17.46 1.48 -6.61
CA ASN A 22 17.80 0.45 -5.64
C ASN A 22 17.68 0.89 -4.18
N HIS A 23 16.85 1.90 -3.89
CA HIS A 23 16.61 2.36 -2.52
C HIS A 23 15.60 1.43 -1.83
N LEU A 24 15.87 1.00 -0.60
CA LEU A 24 14.97 0.10 0.14
C LEU A 24 13.64 0.81 0.47
N LEU A 25 12.52 0.28 -0.02
CA LEU A 25 11.20 0.92 0.12
C LEU A 25 10.30 0.20 1.12
N LEU A 26 10.28 -1.13 1.10
CA LEU A 26 9.45 -1.91 2.03
C LEU A 26 10.14 -3.21 2.47
N ALA A 27 9.73 -3.71 3.63
CA ALA A 27 9.99 -5.06 4.06
C ALA A 27 8.65 -5.73 4.37
N THR A 28 8.41 -6.93 3.86
CA THR A 28 7.17 -7.67 4.09
C THR A 28 7.44 -9.15 4.23
N THR A 29 6.58 -9.84 4.93
CA THR A 29 6.56 -11.31 4.98
C THR A 29 5.67 -11.93 3.89
N ARG A 30 5.02 -11.09 3.07
CA ARG A 30 4.15 -11.52 1.98
C ARG A 30 4.96 -11.74 0.70
N ASP A 31 4.58 -12.74 -0.07
CA ASP A 31 5.03 -12.86 -1.45
C ASP A 31 4.20 -11.89 -2.32
N LEU A 32 4.82 -10.85 -2.87
CA LEU A 32 4.10 -9.87 -3.69
C LEU A 32 3.57 -10.45 -5.00
N SER A 33 4.14 -11.56 -5.50
CA SER A 33 3.77 -12.15 -6.78
C SER A 33 2.41 -12.85 -6.77
N ILE A 34 1.97 -13.30 -5.59
CA ILE A 34 0.68 -14.00 -5.40
C ILE A 34 -0.43 -13.06 -4.95
N LEU A 35 -0.11 -11.80 -4.66
CA LEU A 35 -1.11 -10.84 -4.20
C LEU A 35 -2.06 -10.45 -5.33
N PRO A 36 -3.34 -10.20 -5.00
CA PRO A 36 -4.31 -9.78 -6.00
C PRO A 36 -3.89 -8.46 -6.63
N ARG A 37 -4.19 -8.32 -7.92
CA ARG A 37 -3.97 -7.10 -8.68
C ARG A 37 -5.30 -6.43 -8.97
N ARG A 38 -5.30 -5.10 -9.05
CA ARG A 38 -6.48 -4.36 -9.49
C ARG A 38 -6.83 -4.71 -10.93
N SER A 39 -8.13 -4.82 -11.18
CA SER A 39 -8.71 -5.08 -12.49
C SER A 39 -9.66 -3.95 -12.88
N SER A 40 -10.27 -4.08 -14.06
CA SER A 40 -11.37 -3.21 -14.51
C SER A 40 -12.35 -2.91 -13.37
N PRO A 41 -12.71 -1.63 -13.15
CA PRO A 41 -12.49 -0.49 -14.05
C PRO A 41 -11.17 0.27 -13.78
N ALA A 42 -10.33 -0.22 -12.85
CA ALA A 42 -8.97 0.30 -12.67
C ALA A 42 -8.00 -0.34 -13.66
N ALA A 43 -7.52 0.42 -14.64
CA ALA A 43 -6.63 -0.09 -15.70
C ALA A 43 -5.13 -0.15 -15.32
N ASP A 44 -4.78 -0.07 -14.03
CA ASP A 44 -3.38 0.05 -13.59
C ASP A 44 -2.72 -1.24 -13.09
N ALA A 45 -3.44 -2.37 -13.07
CA ALA A 45 -2.89 -3.68 -12.66
C ALA A 45 -2.08 -3.66 -11.34
N SER A 46 -2.35 -2.69 -10.46
CA SER A 46 -1.56 -2.45 -9.26
C SER A 46 -1.71 -3.59 -8.26
N ILE A 47 -0.61 -4.00 -7.63
CA ILE A 47 -0.63 -5.05 -6.61
C ILE A 47 -1.28 -4.48 -5.36
N ILE A 48 -2.30 -5.16 -4.87
CA ILE A 48 -3.01 -4.78 -3.65
C ILE A 48 -2.23 -5.37 -2.48
N LEU A 49 -1.44 -4.54 -1.79
CA LEU A 49 -0.66 -4.90 -0.62
C LEU A 49 -1.42 -4.51 0.66
N PRO A 50 -2.02 -5.48 1.38
CA PRO A 50 -2.74 -5.18 2.62
C PRO A 50 -1.79 -4.61 3.67
N LEU A 51 -2.22 -3.52 4.30
CA LEU A 51 -1.56 -2.94 5.45
C LEU A 51 -2.33 -3.38 6.69
N GLU A 52 -1.70 -4.24 7.49
CA GLU A 52 -2.30 -4.67 8.75
C GLU A 52 -2.41 -3.46 9.69
N LYS A 53 -3.56 -3.33 10.36
CA LYS A 53 -3.68 -2.39 11.47
C LYS A 53 -2.68 -2.84 12.53
N LEU A 54 -1.62 -2.05 12.77
CA LEU A 54 -0.81 -2.24 13.96
C LEU A 54 -1.78 -2.09 15.14
N ARG A 55 -2.08 -3.19 15.82
CA ARG A 55 -2.93 -3.16 17.01
C ARG A 55 -2.31 -2.18 18.00
N SER A 56 -3.09 -1.21 18.49
CA SER A 56 -2.79 -0.54 19.75
C SER A 56 -2.86 -1.61 20.85
N ASP A 57 -1.88 -1.65 21.75
CA ASP A 57 -1.69 -2.66 22.81
C ASP A 57 -2.81 -2.66 23.89
N GLY A 58 -4.08 -2.83 23.51
CA GLY A 58 -5.21 -2.72 24.43
C GLY A 58 -6.46 -3.57 24.12
N GLU A 59 -6.57 -4.20 22.96
CA GLU A 59 -7.74 -5.02 22.65
C GLU A 59 -7.45 -6.51 22.86
N GLN A 60 -7.65 -6.89 24.11
CA GLN A 60 -7.67 -8.25 24.60
C GLN A 60 -8.74 -9.09 23.86
N GLU A 61 -8.34 -10.31 23.54
CA GLU A 61 -9.02 -11.29 22.71
C GLU A 61 -10.50 -11.48 23.09
N ARG A 62 -11.39 -11.34 22.10
CA ARG A 62 -12.66 -12.07 22.06
C ARG A 62 -12.78 -12.78 20.72
N GLU A 63 -11.90 -13.76 20.51
CA GLU A 63 -12.08 -14.76 19.46
C GLU A 63 -12.80 -15.98 20.06
N THR A 64 -14.13 -16.01 19.93
CA THR A 64 -14.86 -17.27 19.96
C THR A 64 -14.85 -17.83 18.54
N SER A 65 -14.38 -19.08 18.44
CA SER A 65 -14.61 -20.09 17.39
C SER A 65 -13.65 -20.23 16.18
N THR A 66 -13.15 -21.47 16.09
CA THR A 66 -12.56 -22.22 14.98
C THR A 66 -11.11 -21.93 14.55
N HIS A 67 -10.23 -22.81 15.02
CA HIS A 67 -8.80 -22.92 14.70
C HIS A 67 -8.55 -23.18 13.20
N THR A 68 -8.11 -22.14 12.49
CA THR A 68 -7.05 -22.25 11.48
C THR A 68 -5.95 -21.29 11.91
N PRO A 69 -4.65 -21.68 11.94
CA PRO A 69 -3.59 -20.74 12.29
C PRO A 69 -3.51 -19.66 11.21
N SER A 70 -4.18 -18.52 11.42
CA SER A 70 -4.04 -17.39 10.51
C SER A 70 -2.62 -16.85 10.69
N THR A 71 -1.80 -16.99 9.64
CA THR A 71 -0.41 -16.53 9.71
C THR A 71 -0.41 -15.01 9.58
N LYS A 72 0.07 -14.30 10.61
CA LYS A 72 0.09 -12.84 10.66
C LYS A 72 1.22 -12.30 9.78
N HIS A 73 0.90 -11.43 8.82
CA HIS A 73 1.82 -11.00 7.77
C HIS A 73 2.19 -9.53 7.91
N VAL A 74 3.34 -9.25 8.51
CA VAL A 74 3.79 -7.88 8.71
C VAL A 74 4.32 -7.25 7.40
N THR A 75 3.99 -5.97 7.20
CA THR A 75 4.53 -5.09 6.17
C THR A 75 5.00 -3.79 6.81
N LEU A 76 6.26 -3.43 6.58
CA LEU A 76 6.90 -2.20 7.04
C LEU A 76 7.24 -1.32 5.83
N LEU A 77 6.72 -0.11 5.81
CA LEU A 77 7.07 0.92 4.83
C LEU A 77 8.27 1.71 5.38
N LEU A 78 9.39 1.70 4.65
CA LEU A 78 10.68 2.17 5.17
C LEU A 78 11.05 3.53 4.58
N SER A 79 11.28 3.60 3.27
CA SER A 79 11.69 4.83 2.59
C SER A 79 10.79 5.17 1.39
N THR A 80 9.52 4.80 1.47
CA THR A 80 8.48 5.46 0.68
C THR A 80 8.24 6.83 1.29
N THR A 81 9.02 7.84 0.87
CA THR A 81 8.89 9.17 1.47
C THR A 81 7.56 9.75 1.07
N ILE A 82 6.72 9.93 2.09
CA ILE A 82 5.70 10.95 2.18
C ILE A 82 4.61 10.79 1.10
N PRO A 83 3.43 10.27 1.48
CA PRO A 83 2.26 10.39 0.63
C PRO A 83 2.12 11.83 0.14
N ASP A 84 1.87 12.02 -1.15
CA ASP A 84 1.69 13.36 -1.73
C ASP A 84 0.64 14.12 -0.91
N ARG A 85 0.94 15.34 -0.47
CA ARG A 85 0.02 16.16 0.36
C ARG A 85 -1.32 16.42 -0.33
N ARG A 86 -1.34 16.35 -1.66
CA ARG A 86 -2.53 16.54 -2.48
C ARG A 86 -2.86 15.23 -3.17
N ALA A 87 -4.12 14.81 -3.07
CA ALA A 87 -4.59 13.70 -3.84
C ALA A 87 -4.66 14.03 -5.33
N THR A 88 -4.31 13.06 -6.15
CA THR A 88 -4.51 13.06 -7.60
C THR A 88 -5.91 12.52 -7.91
N LEU A 89 -6.68 13.26 -8.70
CA LEU A 89 -8.00 12.84 -9.17
C LEU A 89 -7.88 12.17 -10.53
N ILE A 90 -8.34 10.92 -10.63
CA ILE A 90 -8.45 10.18 -11.88
C ILE A 90 -9.91 10.13 -12.29
N ARG A 91 -10.22 10.66 -13.47
CA ARG A 91 -11.53 10.53 -14.09
C ARG A 91 -11.59 9.20 -14.84
N ARG A 92 -12.58 8.39 -14.53
CA ARG A 92 -12.87 7.09 -15.13
C ARG A 92 -14.29 7.10 -15.69
N GLU A 93 -14.61 6.09 -16.48
CA GLU A 93 -15.94 5.85 -17.03
C GLU A 93 -17.00 5.60 -15.94
N ASP A 94 -16.59 5.04 -14.81
CA ASP A 94 -17.44 4.71 -13.66
C ASP A 94 -17.45 5.79 -12.57
N GLY A 95 -16.66 6.85 -12.71
CA GLY A 95 -16.64 7.97 -11.76
C GLY A 95 -15.26 8.59 -11.54
N ILE A 96 -15.02 9.10 -10.33
CA ILE A 96 -13.78 9.77 -9.94
C ILE A 96 -13.08 8.94 -8.87
N GLU A 97 -11.82 8.62 -9.11
CA GLU A 97 -10.95 7.96 -8.14
C GLU A 97 -9.92 8.95 -7.58
N LYS A 98 -9.81 9.01 -6.25
CA LYS A 98 -8.93 9.95 -5.55
C LYS A 98 -7.77 9.17 -4.93
N ARG A 99 -6.57 9.40 -5.46
CA ARG A 99 -5.34 8.67 -5.12
C ARG A 99 -4.32 9.56 -4.42
N ILE A 100 -3.76 9.11 -3.32
CA ILE A 100 -2.62 9.76 -2.65
C ILE A 100 -1.36 9.03 -3.11
N LEU A 101 -0.55 9.66 -3.96
CA LEU A 101 0.61 8.99 -4.57
C LEU A 101 1.73 8.77 -3.56
N LEU A 102 2.43 7.65 -3.69
CA LEU A 102 3.57 7.26 -2.88
C LEU A 102 4.83 7.30 -3.74
N ARG A 103 5.86 7.99 -3.24
CA ARG A 103 7.10 8.21 -3.98
C ARG A 103 8.28 7.55 -3.29
N CYS A 104 9.26 7.16 -4.09
CA CYS A 104 10.56 6.72 -3.59
C CYS A 104 11.27 7.86 -2.84
N GLY A 105 11.82 7.55 -1.67
CA GLY A 105 12.57 8.49 -0.83
C GLY A 105 13.77 9.16 -1.45
N ARG A 106 14.39 8.46 -2.40
CA ARG A 106 15.61 8.88 -3.05
C ARG A 106 15.35 9.54 -4.40
N CYS A 107 14.72 8.83 -5.33
CA CYS A 107 14.54 9.31 -6.71
C CYS A 107 13.19 10.00 -6.97
N ARG A 108 12.27 10.02 -5.99
CA ARG A 108 10.93 10.64 -6.08
C ARG A 108 9.99 10.09 -7.17
N VAL A 109 10.39 9.03 -7.86
CA VAL A 109 9.53 8.27 -8.78
C VAL A 109 8.33 7.72 -8.01
N VAL A 110 7.15 7.75 -8.63
CA VAL A 110 5.91 7.19 -8.07
C VAL A 110 6.01 5.66 -8.09
N VAL A 111 5.81 5.05 -6.93
CA VAL A 111 5.93 3.59 -6.74
C VAL A 111 4.62 2.92 -6.36
N GLY A 112 3.62 3.72 -6.01
CA GLY A 112 2.32 3.23 -5.57
C GLY A 112 1.42 4.39 -5.18
N TYR A 113 0.29 4.07 -4.54
CA TYR A 113 -0.62 5.06 -3.98
C TYR A 113 -1.50 4.43 -2.88
N TYR A 114 -2.13 5.30 -2.10
CA TYR A 114 -3.31 4.96 -1.29
C TYR A 114 -4.57 5.46 -1.97
N LEU A 115 -5.69 4.77 -1.73
CA LEU A 115 -6.98 5.39 -1.96
C LEU A 115 -7.30 6.35 -0.81
N ASP A 116 -7.80 7.52 -1.15
CA ASP A 116 -8.25 8.51 -0.17
C ASP A 116 -9.36 7.94 0.72
N ARG A 117 -9.52 8.49 1.93
CA ARG A 117 -10.47 8.00 2.94
C ARG A 117 -11.89 7.82 2.40
N VAL A 118 -12.32 8.67 1.47
CA VAL A 118 -13.65 8.56 0.84
C VAL A 118 -13.93 7.22 0.15
N HIS A 119 -12.90 6.43 -0.17
CA HIS A 119 -13.04 5.13 -0.85
C HIS A 119 -13.12 3.93 0.10
N TRP A 120 -12.85 4.10 1.39
CA TRP A 120 -12.75 2.96 2.32
C TRP A 120 -13.23 3.25 3.75
N GLY A 121 -13.37 4.52 4.14
CA GLY A 121 -14.01 4.87 5.41
C GLY A 121 -15.46 4.42 5.41
N GLU A 122 -15.95 3.93 6.55
CA GLU A 122 -17.36 3.59 6.69
C GLU A 122 -18.21 4.80 6.27
N SER A 123 -19.15 4.57 5.36
CA SER A 123 -20.20 5.53 5.04
C SER A 123 -21.16 5.63 6.23
N GLY A 124 -20.68 6.12 7.36
CA GLY A 124 -21.44 6.33 8.58
C GLY A 124 -22.19 7.66 8.50
N LYS A 125 -23.39 7.62 7.93
CA LYS A 125 -24.49 8.57 8.15
C LYS A 125 -24.13 10.07 8.17
N GLY A 126 -24.19 10.70 7.00
CA GLY A 126 -24.25 12.16 6.87
C GLY A 126 -25.08 12.55 5.66
N GLN A 127 -26.40 12.57 5.84
CA GLN A 127 -27.35 13.16 4.91
C GLN A 127 -27.24 14.70 5.00
N GLY A 128 -27.01 15.36 3.86
CA GLY A 128 -27.02 16.84 3.73
C GLY A 128 -25.71 17.51 4.16
N THR A 129 -25.21 18.59 3.56
CA THR A 129 -25.83 19.61 2.72
C THR A 129 -24.69 20.36 2.02
N SER A 130 -24.88 20.72 0.75
CA SER A 130 -24.10 21.75 0.08
C SER A 130 -24.22 23.08 0.84
N GLN A 131 -23.16 23.60 1.45
CA GLN A 131 -23.02 25.03 1.66
C GLN A 131 -21.59 25.45 2.02
N THR A 132 -21.14 26.43 1.25
CA THR A 132 -20.10 27.42 1.52
C THR A 132 -20.14 27.96 2.95
N GLY A 133 -18.98 28.09 3.59
CA GLY A 133 -18.85 28.83 4.85
C GLY A 133 -17.43 28.76 5.41
N GLU A 134 -16.70 29.87 5.31
CA GLU A 134 -15.45 30.13 6.01
C GLU A 134 -15.69 30.17 7.52
N GLY A 135 -14.77 29.64 8.33
CA GLY A 135 -14.86 29.67 9.79
C GLY A 135 -13.71 28.93 10.45
N GLU A 136 -12.72 29.70 10.92
CA GLU A 136 -11.61 29.27 11.75
C GLU A 136 -12.10 28.82 13.14
N GLY A 137 -11.56 27.72 13.66
CA GLY A 137 -11.91 27.19 14.98
C GLY A 137 -10.92 26.11 15.41
N GLU A 138 -10.27 26.36 16.54
CA GLU A 138 -9.04 25.77 17.07
C GLU A 138 -9.27 24.39 17.74
N GLU A 139 -8.35 23.49 17.43
CA GLU A 139 -7.86 22.29 18.14
C GLU A 139 -8.69 21.63 19.26
N GLY A 140 -9.26 20.46 18.94
CA GLY A 140 -9.50 19.37 19.89
C GLY A 140 -8.56 18.21 19.61
N TRP A 141 -7.44 18.11 20.35
CA TRP A 141 -6.55 16.94 20.39
C TRP A 141 -7.22 15.80 21.17
N GLY A 142 -8.24 15.18 20.58
CA GLY A 142 -8.84 13.93 21.03
C GLY A 142 -8.44 12.82 20.05
N GLY A 143 -7.61 11.88 20.50
CA GLY A 143 -7.00 10.86 19.66
C GLY A 143 -8.00 9.90 19.01
N GLU A 144 -8.46 10.22 17.81
CA GLU A 144 -8.81 9.20 16.82
C GLU A 144 -7.50 8.56 16.37
N ALA A 145 -7.34 7.26 16.60
CA ALA A 145 -6.22 6.51 16.05
C ALA A 145 -6.15 6.79 14.54
N GLU A 146 -5.09 7.48 14.11
CA GLU A 146 -4.87 7.94 12.74
C GLU A 146 -5.30 6.82 11.77
N GLU A 147 -6.47 6.97 11.15
CA GLU A 147 -7.13 5.87 10.46
C GLU A 147 -6.31 5.53 9.22
N ARG A 148 -5.45 4.51 9.34
CA ARG A 148 -4.51 4.13 8.29
C ARG A 148 -5.25 3.51 7.12
N PRO A 149 -4.83 3.79 5.86
CA PRO A 149 -5.41 3.15 4.70
C PRO A 149 -5.24 1.62 4.79
N PRO A 150 -6.26 0.83 4.41
CA PRO A 150 -6.25 -0.62 4.59
C PRO A 150 -5.26 -1.34 3.67
N ALA A 151 -4.82 -0.68 2.59
CA ALA A 151 -3.88 -1.26 1.63
C ALA A 151 -3.06 -0.18 0.92
N MET A 152 -1.83 -0.55 0.56
CA MET A 152 -1.01 0.14 -0.42
C MET A 152 -1.25 -0.49 -1.80
N TYR A 153 -1.46 0.33 -2.82
CA TYR A 153 -1.54 -0.12 -4.20
C TYR A 153 -0.18 0.11 -4.87
N VAL A 154 0.59 -0.96 -5.04
CA VAL A 154 1.94 -0.90 -5.61
C VAL A 154 1.84 -0.93 -7.12
N LEU A 155 2.47 0.03 -7.79
CA LEU A 155 2.47 0.07 -9.25
C LEU A 155 3.31 -1.09 -9.82
N PRO A 156 2.86 -1.72 -10.93
CA PRO A 156 3.63 -2.76 -11.61
C PRO A 156 5.05 -2.29 -11.93
N GLY A 157 6.03 -3.19 -11.82
CA GLY A 157 7.43 -2.89 -12.07
C GLY A 157 8.10 -1.81 -11.21
N ALA A 158 7.43 -1.23 -10.19
CA ALA A 158 8.01 -0.18 -9.35
C ALA A 158 9.02 -0.72 -8.31
N LEU A 159 8.87 -2.00 -7.94
CA LEU A 159 9.65 -2.66 -6.91
C LEU A 159 10.47 -3.82 -7.49
N VAL A 160 11.60 -4.10 -6.85
CA VAL A 160 12.42 -5.29 -7.08
C VAL A 160 12.83 -5.91 -5.75
N GLU A 161 12.67 -7.22 -5.64
CA GLU A 161 13.09 -7.97 -4.46
C GLU A 161 14.62 -8.03 -4.40
N THR A 162 15.20 -7.99 -3.19
CA THR A 162 16.66 -8.01 -2.99
C THR A 162 17.35 -9.16 -3.69
N GLU A 163 16.77 -10.37 -3.62
CA GLU A 163 17.32 -11.56 -4.26
C GLU A 163 17.34 -11.47 -5.80
N LYS A 164 16.50 -10.60 -6.38
CA LYS A 164 16.37 -10.37 -7.82
C LYS A 164 17.05 -9.07 -8.26
N MET A 165 17.68 -8.33 -7.35
CA MET A 165 18.40 -7.10 -7.67
C MET A 165 19.60 -7.42 -8.55
N GLY A 166 19.77 -6.69 -9.65
CA GLY A 166 20.84 -6.94 -10.62
C GLY A 166 20.53 -8.00 -11.67
N GLY A 167 19.36 -8.66 -11.61
CA GLY A 167 18.85 -9.54 -12.67
C GLY A 167 18.20 -8.76 -13.82
N GLU A 168 18.14 -9.37 -15.01
CA GLU A 168 17.51 -8.74 -16.19
C GLU A 168 15.99 -8.57 -16.03
N GLY A 169 15.53 -7.34 -16.30
CA GLY A 169 14.34 -7.08 -17.12
C GLY A 169 12.92 -7.41 -16.62
N VAL A 170 12.68 -8.05 -15.46
CA VAL A 170 11.32 -8.49 -15.09
C VAL A 170 10.27 -7.36 -15.10
N GLY A 171 10.66 -6.12 -14.80
CA GLY A 171 9.79 -4.94 -14.91
C GLY A 171 9.72 -4.32 -16.30
N GLU A 172 10.77 -4.41 -17.12
CA GLU A 172 10.88 -3.66 -18.38
C GLU A 172 9.77 -4.04 -19.37
N LYS A 173 9.39 -5.32 -19.41
CA LYS A 173 8.28 -5.79 -20.24
C LYS A 173 6.93 -5.22 -19.78
N GLU A 174 6.66 -5.16 -18.47
CA GLU A 174 5.44 -4.55 -17.94
C GLU A 174 5.39 -3.03 -18.24
N TRP A 175 6.53 -2.34 -18.11
CA TRP A 175 6.64 -0.91 -18.43
C TRP A 175 6.46 -0.62 -19.93
N ARG A 176 6.98 -1.47 -20.84
CA ARG A 176 6.76 -1.31 -22.28
C ARG A 176 5.29 -1.43 -22.67
N VAL A 177 4.55 -2.34 -22.04
CA VAL A 177 3.09 -2.44 -22.23
C VAL A 177 2.38 -1.15 -21.80
N TRP A 178 2.81 -0.55 -20.70
CA TRP A 178 2.27 0.73 -20.23
C TRP A 178 2.65 1.92 -21.11
N ALA A 179 3.85 1.92 -21.67
CA ALA A 179 4.32 2.95 -22.59
C ALA A 179 3.64 2.87 -23.97
N GLY A 180 2.91 1.78 -24.26
CA GLY A 180 2.34 1.51 -25.57
C GLY A 180 3.34 0.96 -26.58
N ASP A 181 4.49 0.46 -26.11
CA ASP A 181 5.58 -0.11 -26.92
C ASP A 181 5.41 -1.61 -27.20
N ALA A 182 4.24 -2.19 -26.90
CA ALA A 182 3.94 -3.62 -27.00
C ALA A 182 2.95 -3.94 -28.12
#